data_AF-A0A1M7PTP4-F1
#
_entry.id   AF-A0A1M7PTP4-F1
#
_cell.length_a   1.000
_cell.length_b   1.000
_cell.length_c   1.000
_cell.angle_alpha   90.00
_cell.angle_beta   90.00
_cell.angle_gamma   90.00
#
_symmetry.space_group_name_H-M   'P 1'
#
loop_
_entity.id
_entity.type
_entity.pdbx_description
1 polymer ?
#
loop_
_entity_poly.entity_id
_entity_poly.type
_entity_poly.pdbx_seq_one_letter_code
_entity_poly.pdbx_strand_id
1 'polypeptide(L)'
;MYFTFARPDLFGPMRTFGRGIAVAPGNHLTEQRAVLLVKTSKEIILTARSRKELKWYLAPVEVEGTHALALISAFFDDPDNPLAITTPLVPSDSLCSTLADLPDEFDVCFLDEHNREQLSCRASASLAYLRAKIRDLPALCDPDAHMMIDQAELWFSLRTDLNDREAFPVLLGEELFPSDFVYFDLREDRHAFHGSSGFSTNTLVRPEPGPYQERDIVFLLQRVFSAKEIIHGPIKPSDNEELVDVAVLGGEVNLFLQAKDSPNTEAMINRSLDRKRRVSLNQLVGGLSQLGGAFSTALRAPVQQLRLSTGASIQVDFSDKPMLGIVIVKELFTDMYDAYSERALAFMDKHQIPVVFFDYSELEVLTRRCETEAAFLSACHAVFRFAVENGEYPKLRF
;
A
#
# COMPACT_ATOMS: atom_id res chain seq x y z
N MET A 1 3.50 6.35 12.70
CA MET A 1 4.63 6.55 13.64
C MET A 1 5.78 6.94 12.76
N TYR A 2 6.39 8.11 12.95
CA TYR A 2 7.54 8.48 12.14
C TYR A 2 8.76 8.17 13.00
N PHE A 3 9.41 7.06 12.68
CA PHE A 3 10.70 6.74 13.26
C PHE A 3 11.66 6.61 12.12
N THR A 4 12.60 7.52 12.14
CA THR A 4 13.76 7.47 11.29
C THR A 4 14.93 7.41 12.23
N PHE A 5 15.54 6.23 12.37
CA PHE A 5 16.68 6.06 13.28
C PHE A 5 17.91 6.69 12.68
N ALA A 6 18.09 6.54 11.36
CA ALA A 6 19.23 7.10 10.66
C ALA A 6 19.12 8.62 10.43
N ARG A 7 17.90 9.15 10.19
CA ARG A 7 17.69 10.56 9.78
C ARG A 7 16.55 11.31 10.51
N PRO A 8 16.60 11.47 11.85
CA PRO A 8 15.57 12.18 12.63
C PRO A 8 15.22 13.58 12.11
N ASP A 9 16.17 14.24 11.45
CA ASP A 9 16.01 15.56 10.82
C ASP A 9 14.98 15.57 9.69
N LEU A 10 14.69 14.42 9.08
CA LEU A 10 13.76 14.28 7.95
C LEU A 10 12.31 13.96 8.37
N PHE A 11 12.03 13.95 9.67
CA PHE A 11 10.71 13.63 10.25
C PHE A 11 9.55 14.44 9.61
N GLY A 12 9.73 15.76 9.48
CA GLY A 12 8.71 16.66 8.93
C GLY A 12 8.36 16.32 7.47
N PRO A 13 9.33 16.34 6.55
CA PRO A 13 9.12 15.95 5.16
C PRO A 13 8.57 14.53 4.98
N MET A 14 9.06 13.56 5.77
CA MET A 14 8.63 12.16 5.67
C MET A 14 7.18 11.96 6.11
N ARG A 15 6.60 12.89 6.87
CA ARG A 15 5.21 12.82 7.32
C ARG A 15 4.20 12.99 6.19
N THR A 16 4.41 13.99 5.34
CA THR A 16 3.46 14.35 4.28
C THR A 16 3.72 13.59 2.99
N PHE A 17 4.93 13.06 2.82
CA PHE A 17 5.32 12.27 1.66
C PHE A 17 4.36 11.09 1.42
N GLY A 18 3.83 10.96 0.20
CA GLY A 18 3.02 9.81 -0.22
C GLY A 18 3.87 8.57 -0.51
N ARG A 19 3.24 7.50 -1.00
CA ARG A 19 3.94 6.37 -1.60
C ARG A 19 4.73 6.86 -2.83
N GLY A 20 5.94 6.34 -3.04
CA GLY A 20 6.80 6.72 -4.16
C GLY A 20 8.25 6.94 -3.75
N ILE A 21 8.97 7.76 -4.53
CA ILE A 21 10.31 8.23 -4.21
C ILE A 21 10.33 9.75 -4.00
N ALA A 22 11.22 10.21 -3.12
CA ALA A 22 11.53 11.63 -2.94
C ALA A 22 13.02 11.79 -2.63
N VAL A 23 13.59 12.96 -2.90
CA VAL A 23 14.95 13.29 -2.45
C VAL A 23 14.82 14.31 -1.33
N ALA A 24 15.33 13.98 -0.15
CA ALA A 24 15.37 14.94 0.94
C ALA A 24 16.44 16.00 0.65
N PRO A 25 16.16 17.30 0.88
CA PRO A 25 17.15 18.34 0.69
C PRO A 25 18.36 18.07 1.60
N GLY A 26 19.57 18.22 1.03
CA GLY A 26 20.81 18.15 1.82
C GLY A 26 20.77 19.24 2.90
N ASN A 27 21.03 18.87 4.15
CA ASN A 27 21.08 19.84 5.23
C ASN A 27 22.42 20.56 5.14
N HIS A 28 22.44 21.85 4.80
CA HIS A 28 23.69 22.64 4.62
C HIS A 28 24.52 22.81 5.92
N LEU A 29 24.02 22.33 7.07
CA LEU A 29 24.61 22.55 8.39
C LEU A 29 25.59 21.45 8.84
N THR A 30 25.61 20.31 8.16
CA THR A 30 26.56 19.21 8.39
C THR A 30 26.92 18.65 7.02
N GLU A 31 28.13 18.13 6.83
CA GLU A 31 28.58 17.50 5.57
C GLU A 31 27.81 16.18 5.28
N GLN A 32 26.49 16.22 5.25
CA GLN A 32 25.62 15.06 5.13
C GLN A 32 25.17 14.87 3.68
N ARG A 33 25.31 13.62 3.22
CA ARG A 33 25.03 13.16 1.87
C ARG A 33 23.54 13.30 1.54
N ALA A 34 23.23 13.39 0.25
CA ALA A 34 21.86 13.38 -0.26
C ALA A 34 21.14 12.08 0.17
N VAL A 35 19.83 12.17 0.45
CA VAL A 35 19.02 11.02 0.84
C VAL A 35 17.87 10.81 -0.13
N LEU A 36 17.81 9.62 -0.70
CA LEU A 36 16.64 9.13 -1.41
C LEU A 36 15.67 8.48 -0.40
N LEU A 37 14.50 9.06 -0.25
CA LEU A 37 13.39 8.51 0.50
C LEU A 37 12.57 7.60 -0.43
N VAL A 38 12.30 6.37 -0.01
CA VAL A 38 11.46 5.42 -0.74
C VAL A 38 10.34 4.96 0.17
N LYS A 39 9.11 5.41 -0.08
CA LYS A 39 7.93 4.98 0.69
C LYS A 39 7.14 3.96 -0.10
N THR A 40 7.07 2.75 0.41
CA THR A 40 6.61 1.60 -0.36
C THR A 40 6.21 0.43 0.52
N SER A 41 5.75 -0.66 -0.09
CA SER A 41 5.28 -1.84 0.63
C SER A 41 6.41 -2.64 1.24
N LYS A 42 6.07 -3.37 2.30
CA LYS A 42 6.99 -4.30 2.99
C LYS A 42 7.62 -5.33 2.06
N GLU A 43 6.95 -5.71 0.97
CA GLU A 43 7.46 -6.63 -0.05
C GLU A 43 8.61 -6.00 -0.85
N ILE A 44 8.45 -4.74 -1.29
CA ILE A 44 9.51 -4.00 -2.00
C ILE A 44 10.70 -3.80 -1.08
N ILE A 45 10.47 -3.38 0.17
CA ILE A 45 11.56 -3.16 1.13
C ILE A 45 12.32 -4.46 1.41
N LEU A 46 11.61 -5.57 1.63
CA LEU A 46 12.24 -6.87 1.86
C LEU A 46 13.05 -7.34 0.64
N THR A 47 12.54 -7.09 -0.56
CA THR A 47 13.23 -7.40 -1.81
C THR A 47 14.50 -6.57 -1.96
N ALA A 48 14.43 -5.26 -1.72
CA ALA A 48 15.59 -4.38 -1.71
C ALA A 48 16.67 -4.85 -0.73
N ARG A 49 16.28 -5.22 0.50
CA ARG A 49 17.18 -5.76 1.52
C ARG A 49 17.85 -7.06 1.08
N SER A 50 17.06 -8.00 0.56
CA SER A 50 17.53 -9.34 0.19
C SER A 50 18.41 -9.33 -1.05
N ARG A 51 18.06 -8.51 -2.06
CA ARG A 51 18.80 -8.41 -3.33
C ARG A 51 19.97 -7.43 -3.27
N LYS A 52 19.96 -6.48 -2.33
CA LYS A 52 20.96 -5.41 -2.21
C LYS A 52 21.12 -4.57 -3.47
N GLU A 53 20.03 -4.46 -4.23
CA GLU A 53 20.00 -3.78 -5.51
C GLU A 53 18.57 -3.38 -5.84
N LEU A 54 18.44 -2.27 -6.56
CA LEU A 54 17.29 -1.96 -7.41
C LEU A 54 17.80 -1.51 -8.78
N LYS A 55 16.94 -1.56 -9.79
CA LYS A 55 17.27 -1.02 -11.12
C LYS A 55 16.38 0.15 -11.48
N TRP A 56 16.98 1.16 -12.09
CA TRP A 56 16.28 2.30 -12.67
C TRP A 56 16.15 2.16 -14.18
N TYR A 57 14.93 2.33 -14.67
CA TYR A 57 14.62 2.40 -16.09
C TYR A 57 14.08 3.78 -16.42
N LEU A 58 14.47 4.30 -17.59
CA LEU A 58 13.87 5.50 -18.15
C LEU A 58 12.88 5.07 -19.23
N ALA A 59 11.61 5.04 -18.85
CA ALA A 59 10.51 4.72 -19.76
C ALA A 59 10.17 5.95 -20.61
N PRO A 60 10.21 5.86 -21.95
CA PRO A 60 9.72 6.91 -22.82
C PRO A 60 8.19 6.98 -22.72
N VAL A 61 7.67 8.20 -22.56
CA VAL A 61 6.23 8.49 -22.54
C VAL A 61 5.94 9.73 -23.38
N GLU A 62 4.71 9.88 -23.82
CA GLU A 62 4.26 11.00 -24.64
C GLU A 62 3.14 11.77 -23.92
N VAL A 63 3.30 13.09 -23.81
CA VAL A 63 2.31 13.99 -23.22
C VAL A 63 1.95 15.04 -24.26
N GLU A 64 0.73 14.97 -24.80
CA GLU A 64 0.23 15.92 -25.82
C GLU A 64 1.17 16.08 -27.04
N GLY A 65 1.76 14.99 -27.54
CA GLY A 65 2.73 15.06 -28.65
C GLY A 65 4.16 15.41 -28.24
N THR A 66 4.39 15.69 -26.96
CA THR A 66 5.71 16.02 -26.41
C THR A 66 6.34 14.78 -25.78
N HIS A 67 7.57 14.47 -26.19
CA HIS A 67 8.35 13.39 -25.59
C HIS A 67 8.72 13.74 -24.13
N ALA A 68 8.39 12.86 -23.21
CA ALA A 68 8.71 12.94 -21.79
C ALA A 68 9.30 11.61 -21.31
N LEU A 69 9.63 11.54 -20.02
CA LEU A 69 10.16 10.32 -19.40
C LEU A 69 9.43 10.03 -18.09
N ALA A 70 9.40 8.75 -17.72
CA ALA A 70 9.12 8.29 -16.38
C ALA A 70 10.28 7.42 -15.87
N LEU A 71 10.59 7.55 -14.58
CA LEU A 71 11.55 6.71 -13.89
C LEU A 71 10.84 5.52 -13.26
N ILE A 72 11.28 4.31 -13.60
CA ILE A 72 10.77 3.08 -12.97
C ILE A 72 11.86 2.55 -12.05
N SER A 73 11.53 2.44 -10.76
CA SER A 73 12.37 1.78 -9.76
C SER A 73 11.90 0.34 -9.59
N ALA A 74 12.65 -0.59 -10.17
CA ALA A 74 12.32 -2.02 -10.20
C ALA A 74 13.11 -2.82 -9.15
N PHE A 75 12.41 -3.70 -8.45
CA PHE A 75 12.90 -4.56 -7.38
C PHE A 75 12.62 -6.02 -7.77
N PHE A 76 13.67 -6.75 -8.14
CA PHE A 76 13.56 -8.08 -8.74
C PHE A 76 13.29 -9.17 -7.70
N ASP A 77 12.03 -9.29 -7.31
CA ASP A 77 11.50 -10.45 -6.60
C ASP A 77 11.18 -11.60 -7.58
N ASP A 78 10.67 -11.25 -8.76
CA ASP A 78 10.48 -12.11 -9.94
C ASP A 78 11.30 -11.54 -11.13
N PRO A 79 11.95 -12.40 -11.96
CA PRO A 79 12.75 -11.93 -13.08
C PRO A 79 11.94 -11.25 -14.18
N ASP A 80 10.70 -11.69 -14.40
CA ASP A 80 9.85 -11.27 -15.51
C ASP A 80 8.86 -10.19 -15.07
N ASN A 81 8.43 -10.19 -13.81
CA ASN A 81 7.45 -9.25 -13.28
C ASN A 81 7.92 -8.69 -11.94
N PRO A 82 8.99 -7.88 -11.92
CA PRO A 82 9.52 -7.31 -10.69
C PRO A 82 8.52 -6.31 -10.09
N LEU A 83 8.51 -6.20 -8.77
CA LEU A 83 7.84 -5.11 -8.08
C LEU A 83 8.43 -3.76 -8.54
N ALA A 84 7.57 -2.76 -8.76
CA ALA A 84 8.02 -1.48 -9.31
C ALA A 84 7.36 -0.26 -8.64
N ILE A 85 8.08 0.85 -8.65
CA ILE A 85 7.56 2.20 -8.36
C ILE A 85 7.75 3.04 -9.61
N THR A 86 6.66 3.52 -10.19
CA THR A 86 6.66 4.39 -11.37
C THR A 86 6.59 5.85 -10.93
N THR A 87 7.53 6.66 -11.41
CA THR A 87 7.65 8.08 -11.05
C THR A 87 7.71 8.93 -12.32
N PRO A 88 6.65 9.69 -12.65
CA PRO A 88 6.69 10.66 -13.74
C PRO A 88 7.84 11.67 -13.54
N LEU A 89 8.62 11.94 -14.59
CA LEU A 89 9.65 12.96 -14.55
C LEU A 89 9.10 14.25 -15.16
N VAL A 90 8.45 15.05 -14.32
CA VAL A 90 7.90 16.35 -14.70
C VAL A 90 8.94 17.44 -14.40
N PRO A 91 9.48 18.17 -15.40
CA PRO A 91 10.61 19.08 -15.18
C PRO A 91 10.32 20.26 -14.24
N SER A 92 9.06 20.65 -14.09
CA SER A 92 8.64 21.68 -13.13
C SER A 92 8.67 21.21 -11.67
N ASP A 93 8.78 19.90 -11.43
CA ASP A 93 8.65 19.33 -10.10
C ASP A 93 9.99 19.30 -9.36
N SER A 94 9.93 19.57 -8.05
CA SER A 94 11.12 19.56 -7.18
C SER A 94 11.84 18.22 -7.21
N LEU A 95 11.11 17.11 -7.30
CA LEU A 95 11.69 15.77 -7.40
C LEU A 95 12.58 15.62 -8.65
N CYS A 96 12.10 16.08 -9.81
CA CYS A 96 12.85 16.00 -11.05
C CYS A 96 14.16 16.78 -10.96
N SER A 97 14.10 18.02 -10.45
CA SER A 97 15.29 18.85 -10.24
C SER A 97 16.28 18.23 -9.24
N THR A 98 15.80 17.69 -8.12
CA THR A 98 16.67 17.07 -7.09
C THR A 98 17.29 15.75 -7.56
N LEU A 99 16.60 14.96 -8.39
CA LEU A 99 17.18 13.78 -9.06
C LEU A 99 18.29 14.17 -10.05
N ALA A 100 18.17 15.31 -10.72
CA ALA A 100 19.21 15.81 -11.64
C ALA A 100 20.52 16.19 -10.92
N ASP A 101 20.45 16.43 -9.61
CA ASP A 101 21.57 16.80 -8.74
C ASP A 101 21.96 15.68 -7.77
N LEU A 102 21.31 14.52 -7.83
CA LEU A 102 21.64 13.38 -6.97
C LEU A 102 23.06 12.89 -7.28
N PRO A 103 23.96 12.83 -6.28
CA PRO A 103 25.33 12.32 -6.47
C PRO A 103 25.34 10.82 -6.74
N ASP A 104 26.45 10.30 -7.27
CA ASP A 104 26.63 8.87 -7.55
C ASP A 104 26.73 8.02 -6.26
N GLU A 105 27.01 8.64 -5.11
CA GLU A 105 26.91 8.04 -3.77
C GLU A 105 25.91 8.82 -2.92
N PHE A 106 24.90 8.13 -2.40
CA PHE A 106 23.83 8.72 -1.61
C PHE A 106 23.34 7.71 -0.57
N ASP A 107 22.57 8.18 0.41
CA ASP A 107 21.89 7.28 1.35
C ASP A 107 20.45 7.01 0.87
N VAL A 108 19.93 5.82 1.13
CA VAL A 108 18.55 5.44 0.82
C VAL A 108 17.83 5.06 2.10
N CYS A 109 16.66 5.63 2.32
CA CYS A 109 15.81 5.37 3.47
C CYS A 109 14.45 4.83 3.00
N PHE A 110 14.21 3.55 3.29
CA PHE A 110 12.97 2.87 2.97
C PHE A 110 11.98 2.98 4.12
N LEU A 111 10.80 3.50 3.82
CA LEU A 111 9.68 3.66 4.72
C LEU A 111 8.52 2.78 4.29
N ASP A 112 7.82 2.21 5.27
CA ASP A 112 6.50 1.65 4.99
C ASP A 112 5.40 2.72 4.95
N GLU A 113 4.18 2.27 4.63
CA GLU A 113 2.95 3.06 4.50
C GLU A 113 2.57 3.84 5.78
N HIS A 114 3.10 3.41 6.93
CA HIS A 114 2.90 4.04 8.23
C HIS A 114 4.06 4.95 8.65
N ASN A 115 5.02 5.16 7.74
CA ASN A 115 6.22 5.99 7.88
C ASN A 115 7.26 5.44 8.86
N ARG A 116 7.32 4.11 8.99
CA ARG A 116 8.33 3.42 9.80
C ARG A 116 9.55 3.11 8.90
N GLU A 117 10.75 3.58 9.27
CA GLU A 117 12.00 3.30 8.54
C GLU A 117 12.41 1.83 8.64
N GLN A 118 12.09 1.00 7.65
CA GLN A 118 12.34 -0.45 7.72
C GLN A 118 13.75 -0.86 7.22
N LEU A 119 14.39 0.00 6.42
CA LEU A 119 15.74 -0.24 5.89
C LEU A 119 16.39 1.10 5.56
N SER A 120 17.62 1.31 6.02
CA SER A 120 18.47 2.40 5.55
C SER A 120 19.81 1.86 5.13
N CYS A 121 20.30 2.29 3.97
CA CYS A 121 21.55 1.80 3.42
C CYS A 121 22.29 2.90 2.66
N ARG A 122 23.60 2.75 2.56
CA ARG A 122 24.42 3.51 1.62
C ARG A 122 24.21 2.94 0.22
N ALA A 123 23.96 3.78 -0.77
CA ALA A 123 23.80 3.37 -2.15
C ALA A 123 24.84 4.00 -3.07
N SER A 124 25.09 3.31 -4.18
CA SER A 124 25.91 3.84 -5.27
C SER A 124 25.33 3.48 -6.64
N ALA A 125 25.44 4.41 -7.57
CA ALA A 125 24.97 4.27 -8.95
C ALA A 125 25.72 5.23 -9.89
N SER A 126 25.89 4.87 -11.16
CA SER A 126 26.41 5.80 -12.16
C SER A 126 25.28 6.63 -12.75
N LEU A 127 25.10 7.86 -12.27
CA LEU A 127 23.93 8.68 -12.58
C LEU A 127 24.17 9.72 -13.68
N ALA A 128 25.35 9.76 -14.30
CA ALA A 128 25.69 10.79 -15.30
C ALA A 128 24.68 10.84 -16.46
N TYR A 129 24.26 9.69 -16.97
CA TYR A 129 23.28 9.60 -18.06
C TYR A 129 21.87 10.00 -17.60
N LEU A 130 21.42 9.54 -16.42
CA LEU A 130 20.14 9.94 -15.83
C LEU A 130 20.07 11.47 -15.69
N ARG A 131 21.11 12.06 -15.12
CA ARG A 131 21.23 13.51 -14.92
C ARG A 131 21.19 14.27 -16.24
N ALA A 132 21.85 13.77 -17.29
CA ALA A 132 21.78 14.35 -18.63
C ALA A 132 20.36 14.28 -19.21
N LYS A 133 19.71 13.11 -19.15
CA LYS A 133 18.35 12.93 -19.66
C LYS A 133 17.31 13.81 -18.97
N ILE A 134 17.42 13.97 -17.64
CA ILE A 134 16.53 14.86 -16.90
C ILE A 134 16.73 16.32 -17.32
N ARG A 135 17.99 16.77 -17.50
CA ARG A 135 18.29 18.15 -17.91
C ARG A 135 17.84 18.48 -19.34
N ASP A 136 17.75 17.47 -20.20
CA ASP A 136 17.30 17.59 -21.59
C ASP A 136 15.77 17.46 -21.75
N LEU A 137 15.02 17.21 -20.66
CA LEU A 137 13.56 17.08 -20.75
C LEU A 137 12.91 18.40 -21.16
N PRO A 138 11.98 18.38 -22.13
CA PRO A 138 11.21 19.56 -22.50
C PRO A 138 10.25 19.93 -21.37
N ALA A 139 9.97 21.23 -21.23
CA ALA A 139 8.90 21.68 -20.35
C ALA A 139 7.56 21.08 -20.79
N LEU A 140 6.77 20.63 -19.81
CA LEU A 140 5.43 20.08 -20.03
C LEU A 140 4.40 21.09 -19.53
N CYS A 141 3.34 21.31 -20.31
CA CYS A 141 2.20 22.12 -19.90
C CYS A 141 1.16 21.19 -19.28
N ASP A 142 0.87 21.36 -18.00
CA ASP A 142 -0.17 20.60 -17.26
C ASP A 142 -0.15 19.08 -17.52
N PRO A 143 0.98 18.39 -17.28
CA PRO A 143 1.09 16.98 -17.64
C PRO A 143 0.14 16.11 -16.83
N ASP A 144 -0.65 15.28 -17.53
CA ASP A 144 -1.42 14.21 -16.91
C ASP A 144 -0.46 13.11 -16.40
N ALA A 145 -0.12 13.19 -15.12
CA ALA A 145 0.78 12.26 -14.45
C ALA A 145 0.24 10.81 -14.48
N HIS A 146 -1.08 10.61 -14.49
CA HIS A 146 -1.67 9.27 -14.56
C HIS A 146 -1.44 8.64 -15.93
N MET A 147 -1.63 9.42 -16.99
CA MET A 147 -1.34 8.96 -18.34
C MET A 147 0.16 8.61 -18.50
N MET A 148 1.07 9.40 -17.92
CA MET A 148 2.50 9.08 -17.93
C MET A 148 2.80 7.77 -17.20
N ILE A 149 2.16 7.53 -16.04
CA ILE A 149 2.33 6.27 -15.28
C ILE A 149 1.83 5.09 -16.12
N ASP A 150 0.63 5.17 -16.70
CA ASP A 150 0.05 4.09 -17.50
C ASP A 150 0.94 3.71 -18.69
N GLN A 151 1.44 4.71 -19.44
CA GLN A 151 2.34 4.48 -20.57
C GLN A 151 3.65 3.83 -20.12
N ALA A 152 4.21 4.29 -18.99
CA ALA A 152 5.45 3.75 -18.46
C ALA A 152 5.30 2.30 -17.96
N GLU A 153 4.21 2.00 -17.24
CA GLU A 153 3.90 0.64 -16.79
C GLU A 153 3.69 -0.30 -17.98
N LEU A 154 2.96 0.13 -19.00
CA LEU A 154 2.78 -0.63 -20.24
C LEU A 154 4.12 -0.88 -20.93
N TRP A 155 4.94 0.17 -21.11
CA TRP A 155 6.28 0.04 -21.70
C TRP A 155 7.15 -0.97 -20.93
N PHE A 156 7.12 -0.92 -19.59
CA PHE A 156 7.91 -1.79 -18.73
C PHE A 156 7.44 -3.24 -18.74
N SER A 157 6.13 -3.46 -18.91
CA SER A 157 5.56 -4.80 -19.11
C SER A 157 6.03 -5.45 -20.42
N LEU A 158 6.47 -4.63 -21.39
CA LEU A 158 6.96 -5.05 -22.70
C LEU A 158 8.49 -4.92 -22.83
N ARG A 159 9.21 -4.75 -21.72
CA ARG A 159 10.66 -4.55 -21.73
C ARG A 159 11.39 -5.72 -22.40
N THR A 160 12.52 -5.40 -23.02
CA THR A 160 13.40 -6.36 -23.69
C THR A 160 14.72 -6.54 -22.94
N ASP A 161 15.50 -7.57 -23.30
CA ASP A 161 16.87 -7.76 -22.82
C ASP A 161 17.75 -6.52 -23.03
N LEU A 162 17.51 -5.74 -24.09
CA LEU A 162 18.22 -4.50 -24.33
C LEU A 162 17.89 -3.47 -23.25
N ASN A 163 16.60 -3.31 -22.92
CA ASN A 163 16.17 -2.39 -21.87
C ASN A 163 16.75 -2.79 -20.51
N ASP A 164 16.82 -4.09 -20.21
CA ASP A 164 17.41 -4.60 -18.97
C ASP A 164 18.92 -4.39 -18.87
N ARG A 165 19.63 -4.34 -20.00
CA ARG A 165 21.06 -4.00 -20.06
C ARG A 165 21.30 -2.50 -19.95
N GLU A 166 20.38 -1.69 -20.43
CA GLU A 166 20.44 -0.22 -20.37
C GLU A 166 19.96 0.36 -19.04
N ALA A 167 19.28 -0.44 -18.21
CA ALA A 167 18.85 -0.04 -16.89
C ALA A 167 20.04 0.31 -15.97
N PHE A 168 19.87 1.32 -15.13
CA PHE A 168 20.90 1.76 -14.18
C PHE A 168 20.83 0.90 -12.92
N PRO A 169 21.84 0.08 -12.61
CA PRO A 169 21.89 -0.61 -11.33
C PRO A 169 22.17 0.41 -10.22
N VAL A 170 21.36 0.36 -9.16
CA VAL A 170 21.59 1.08 -7.92
C VAL A 170 21.92 0.04 -6.86
N LEU A 171 23.20 -0.01 -6.49
CA LEU A 171 23.70 -0.97 -5.52
C LEU A 171 23.41 -0.48 -4.11
N LEU A 172 22.78 -1.32 -3.30
CA LEU A 172 22.50 -1.04 -1.90
C LEU A 172 23.59 -1.70 -1.05
N GLY A 173 24.53 -0.89 -0.60
CA GLY A 173 25.72 -1.29 0.14
C GLY A 173 25.45 -1.56 1.62
N GLU A 174 26.22 -0.93 2.50
CA GLU A 174 26.13 -1.15 3.95
C GLU A 174 24.81 -0.60 4.52
N GLU A 175 24.22 -1.34 5.47
CA GLU A 175 23.08 -0.85 6.24
C GLU A 175 23.56 0.25 7.20
N LEU A 176 22.87 1.39 7.19
CA LEU A 176 23.15 2.52 8.08
C LEU A 176 22.59 2.29 9.49
N PHE A 177 21.63 1.38 9.60
CA PHE A 177 21.02 0.92 10.84
C PHE A 177 20.59 -0.54 10.66
N PRO A 178 20.71 -1.41 11.68
CA PRO A 178 20.26 -2.80 11.58
C PRO A 178 18.80 -2.87 11.12
N SER A 179 18.50 -3.71 10.15
CA SER A 179 17.13 -3.87 9.59
C SER A 179 16.32 -5.03 10.18
N ASP A 180 16.85 -5.73 11.19
CA ASP A 180 16.26 -6.91 11.84
C ASP A 180 15.59 -6.62 13.19
N PHE A 181 15.19 -5.37 13.41
CA PHE A 181 14.62 -4.89 14.66
C PHE A 181 13.09 -4.99 14.70
N VAL A 182 12.54 -4.75 15.89
CA VAL A 182 11.10 -4.78 16.16
C VAL A 182 10.66 -3.42 16.71
N TYR A 183 9.63 -2.85 16.10
CA TYR A 183 8.95 -1.66 16.62
C TYR A 183 7.99 -2.06 17.74
N PHE A 184 7.97 -1.28 18.82
CA PHE A 184 6.91 -1.30 19.83
C PHE A 184 6.26 0.09 19.87
N ASP A 185 4.96 0.16 19.58
CA ASP A 185 4.18 1.39 19.67
C ASP A 185 3.21 1.30 20.85
N LEU A 186 3.42 2.14 21.86
CA LEU A 186 2.62 2.21 23.09
C LEU A 186 1.76 3.49 23.15
N ARG A 187 1.62 4.23 22.04
CA ARG A 187 0.92 5.51 22.05
C ARG A 187 -0.58 5.30 22.25
N GLU A 188 -1.12 5.87 23.32
CA GLU A 188 -2.51 5.66 23.72
C GLU A 188 -3.52 6.14 22.67
N ASP A 189 -3.27 7.27 22.03
CA ASP A 189 -4.13 7.87 21.00
C ASP A 189 -4.36 6.91 19.83
N ARG A 190 -3.31 6.23 19.39
CA ARG A 190 -3.33 5.27 18.27
C ARG A 190 -3.99 3.94 18.63
N HIS A 191 -4.09 3.67 19.92
CA HIS A 191 -4.57 2.43 20.50
C HIS A 191 -5.91 2.60 21.22
N ALA A 192 -6.61 3.71 21.01
CA ALA A 192 -7.88 4.04 21.65
C ALA A 192 -9.10 3.31 21.06
N PHE A 193 -8.90 2.46 20.04
CA PHE A 193 -9.97 1.69 19.39
C PHE A 193 -10.39 0.45 20.18
N HIS A 194 -11.59 -0.06 19.91
CA HIS A 194 -12.12 -1.24 20.60
C HIS A 194 -11.38 -2.50 20.17
N GLY A 195 -10.97 -3.33 21.13
CA GLY A 195 -10.17 -4.54 20.87
C GLY A 195 -8.67 -4.30 20.83
N SER A 196 -8.21 -3.06 21.07
CA SER A 196 -6.80 -2.75 21.21
C SER A 196 -6.20 -3.35 22.49
N SER A 197 -4.99 -3.90 22.37
CA SER A 197 -4.15 -4.37 23.48
C SER A 197 -3.41 -3.22 24.20
N GLY A 198 -3.58 -1.97 23.77
CA GLY A 198 -2.85 -0.80 24.29
C GLY A 198 -1.44 -0.63 23.70
N PHE A 199 -1.00 -1.58 22.89
CA PHE A 199 0.28 -1.51 22.17
C PHE A 199 0.21 -2.30 20.86
N SER A 200 1.20 -2.12 20.00
CA SER A 200 1.42 -2.95 18.81
C SER A 200 2.90 -3.20 18.58
N THR A 201 3.18 -4.30 17.88
CA THR A 201 4.52 -4.61 17.39
C THR A 201 4.55 -4.61 15.87
N ASN A 202 5.71 -4.32 15.29
CA ASN A 202 5.92 -4.46 13.86
C ASN A 202 7.36 -4.89 13.54
N THR A 203 7.51 -5.67 12.49
CA THR A 203 8.79 -6.04 11.88
C THR A 203 8.61 -6.20 10.37
N LEU A 204 9.69 -6.03 9.62
CA LEU A 204 9.70 -6.20 8.16
C LEU A 204 9.40 -7.65 7.75
N VAL A 205 9.98 -8.63 8.45
CA VAL A 205 9.83 -10.06 8.13
C VAL A 205 8.64 -10.62 8.91
N ARG A 206 7.59 -11.04 8.19
CA ARG A 206 6.32 -11.47 8.80
C ARG A 206 5.97 -12.89 8.37
N PRO A 207 6.36 -13.93 9.14
CA PRO A 207 5.93 -15.31 8.88
C PRO A 207 4.42 -15.50 9.04
N GLU A 208 3.85 -14.87 10.08
CA GLU A 208 2.41 -14.84 10.36
C GLU A 208 1.91 -13.39 10.18
N PRO A 209 1.45 -13.02 8.97
CA PRO A 209 1.22 -11.62 8.63
C PRO A 209 -0.15 -11.07 9.09
N GLY A 210 -1.13 -11.94 9.37
CA GLY A 210 -2.52 -11.55 9.66
C GLY A 210 -2.65 -10.47 10.76
N PRO A 211 -2.18 -10.73 11.99
CA PRO A 211 -2.28 -9.76 13.08
C PRO A 211 -1.61 -8.40 12.77
N TYR A 212 -0.51 -8.41 12.02
CA TYR A 212 0.16 -7.18 11.60
C TYR A 212 -0.65 -6.42 10.55
N GLN A 213 -1.19 -7.12 9.55
CA GLN A 213 -1.98 -6.49 8.49
C GLN A 213 -3.27 -5.89 9.05
N GLU A 214 -3.98 -6.61 9.90
CA GLU A 214 -5.21 -6.12 10.53
C GLU A 214 -4.96 -4.84 11.32
N ARG A 215 -3.86 -4.81 12.10
CA ARG A 215 -3.48 -3.63 12.88
C ARG A 215 -3.06 -2.46 11.98
N ASP A 216 -2.29 -2.73 10.94
CA ASP A 216 -1.90 -1.74 9.93
C ASP A 216 -3.17 -1.15 9.24
N ILE A 217 -4.18 -1.98 8.91
CA ILE A 217 -5.48 -1.53 8.40
C ILE A 217 -6.22 -0.63 9.41
N VAL A 218 -6.31 -1.02 10.68
CA VAL A 218 -6.92 -0.18 11.73
C VAL A 218 -6.23 1.20 11.80
N PHE A 219 -4.91 1.23 11.63
CA PHE A 219 -4.13 2.47 11.63
C PHE A 219 -4.34 3.34 10.39
N LEU A 220 -4.70 2.76 9.24
CA LEU A 220 -5.14 3.50 8.05
C LEU A 220 -6.55 4.05 8.24
N LEU A 221 -7.48 3.24 8.76
CA LEU A 221 -8.87 3.64 8.99
C LEU A 221 -9.00 4.78 10.00
N GLN A 222 -8.09 4.90 10.98
CA GLN A 222 -8.04 6.05 11.89
C GLN A 222 -7.73 7.40 11.20
N ARG A 223 -7.37 7.42 9.91
CA ARG A 223 -7.28 8.65 9.10
C ARG A 223 -8.67 9.17 8.69
N VAL A 224 -9.68 8.32 8.73
CA VAL A 224 -11.03 8.55 8.20
C VAL A 224 -12.08 8.52 9.31
N PHE A 225 -11.94 7.57 10.25
CA PHE A 225 -12.88 7.30 11.32
C PHE A 225 -12.26 7.58 12.69
N SER A 226 -13.09 7.91 13.66
CA SER A 226 -12.67 7.99 15.06
C SER A 226 -12.24 6.62 15.57
N ALA A 227 -11.22 6.56 16.42
CA ALA A 227 -10.79 5.30 17.03
C ALA A 227 -11.95 4.58 17.75
N LYS A 228 -12.89 5.33 18.36
CA LYS A 228 -14.05 4.77 19.07
C LYS A 228 -15.08 4.10 18.15
N GLU A 229 -15.04 4.37 16.86
CA GLU A 229 -15.94 3.75 15.88
C GLU A 229 -15.37 2.43 15.36
N ILE A 230 -14.07 2.18 15.58
CA ILE A 230 -13.35 1.02 15.05
C ILE A 230 -13.31 -0.08 16.10
N ILE A 231 -13.66 -1.30 15.68
CA ILE A 231 -13.62 -2.53 16.48
C ILE A 231 -12.72 -3.54 15.77
N HIS A 232 -11.61 -3.90 16.42
CA HIS A 232 -10.66 -4.91 15.94
C HIS A 232 -11.04 -6.29 16.49
N GLY A 233 -11.19 -7.27 15.60
CA GLY A 233 -11.46 -8.68 15.92
C GLY A 233 -12.64 -8.92 16.86
N PRO A 234 -13.86 -8.39 16.61
CA PRO A 234 -15.02 -8.72 17.43
C PRO A 234 -15.36 -10.21 17.38
N ILE A 235 -15.45 -10.87 18.53
CA ILE A 235 -15.70 -12.30 18.69
C ILE A 235 -17.18 -12.55 18.99
N LYS A 236 -17.80 -13.45 18.23
CA LYS A 236 -19.17 -13.92 18.45
C LYS A 236 -19.24 -14.84 19.67
N PRO A 237 -20.13 -14.62 20.65
CA PRO A 237 -20.28 -15.52 21.78
C PRO A 237 -20.82 -16.92 21.41
N SER A 238 -21.49 -17.04 20.26
CA SER A 238 -22.18 -18.27 19.84
C SER A 238 -21.24 -19.42 19.50
N ASP A 239 -20.13 -19.11 18.83
CA ASP A 239 -19.16 -20.09 18.31
C ASP A 239 -17.71 -19.74 18.67
N ASN A 240 -17.51 -18.60 19.34
CA ASN A 240 -16.20 -18.10 19.72
C ASN A 240 -15.28 -17.79 18.52
N GLU A 241 -15.86 -17.60 17.33
CA GLU A 241 -15.14 -17.14 16.14
C GLU A 241 -15.26 -15.63 15.99
N GLU A 242 -14.27 -15.02 15.34
CA GLU A 242 -14.33 -13.62 14.94
C GLU A 242 -15.46 -13.41 13.93
N LEU A 243 -16.21 -12.33 14.10
CA LEU A 243 -17.26 -11.89 13.17
C LEU A 243 -16.61 -11.37 11.88
N VAL A 244 -15.67 -10.45 12.05
CA VAL A 244 -14.81 -9.89 11.00
C VAL A 244 -13.46 -9.50 11.59
N ASP A 245 -12.46 -9.32 10.74
CA ASP A 245 -11.15 -8.87 11.19
C ASP A 245 -11.22 -7.43 11.72
N VAL A 246 -11.96 -6.54 11.03
CA VAL A 246 -12.23 -5.17 11.50
C VAL A 246 -13.68 -4.79 11.19
N ALA A 247 -14.37 -4.19 12.16
CA ALA A 247 -15.66 -3.53 11.96
C ALA A 247 -15.55 -2.04 12.23
N VAL A 248 -16.30 -1.21 11.50
CA VAL A 248 -16.44 0.23 11.77
C VAL A 248 -17.91 0.58 11.91
N LEU A 249 -18.29 1.13 13.06
CA LEU A 249 -19.63 1.66 13.33
C LEU A 249 -19.67 3.14 12.96
N GLY A 250 -19.53 3.43 11.66
CA GLY A 250 -19.47 4.80 11.12
C GLY A 250 -20.80 5.54 11.29
N GLY A 251 -20.82 6.84 11.06
CA GLY A 251 -22.02 7.68 11.14
C GLY A 251 -23.10 7.31 10.11
N GLU A 252 -22.69 6.91 8.91
CA GLU A 252 -23.57 6.66 7.76
C GLU A 252 -23.73 5.17 7.45
N VAL A 253 -22.68 4.38 7.63
CA VAL A 253 -22.66 2.95 7.28
C VAL A 253 -21.95 2.11 8.34
N ASN A 254 -22.31 0.83 8.43
CA ASN A 254 -21.54 -0.17 9.15
C ASN A 254 -20.56 -0.86 8.18
N LEU A 255 -19.25 -0.68 8.39
CA LEU A 255 -18.23 -1.34 7.58
C LEU A 255 -17.83 -2.69 8.17
N PHE A 256 -17.76 -3.69 7.30
CA PHE A 256 -17.28 -5.03 7.61
C PHE A 256 -16.05 -5.31 6.77
N LEU A 257 -14.88 -5.44 7.39
CA LEU A 257 -13.62 -5.63 6.68
C LEU A 257 -13.03 -7.02 6.95
N GLN A 258 -12.58 -7.66 5.88
CA GLN A 258 -11.84 -8.91 5.90
C GLN A 258 -10.47 -8.71 5.25
N ALA A 259 -9.40 -9.01 5.97
CA ALA A 259 -8.03 -8.86 5.55
C ALA A 259 -7.41 -10.24 5.26
N LYS A 260 -6.66 -10.32 4.17
CA LYS A 260 -5.97 -11.54 3.76
C LYS A 260 -4.57 -11.20 3.27
N ASP A 261 -3.57 -11.55 4.07
CA ASP A 261 -2.16 -11.39 3.69
C ASP A 261 -1.51 -12.74 3.36
N SER A 262 -0.29 -12.68 2.83
CA SER A 262 0.63 -13.81 2.70
C SER A 262 1.96 -13.50 3.37
N PRO A 263 2.68 -14.51 3.89
CA PRO A 263 3.94 -14.29 4.61
C PRO A 263 4.91 -13.39 3.83
N ASN A 264 5.54 -12.45 4.53
CA ASN A 264 6.60 -11.58 3.98
C ASN A 264 7.95 -12.09 4.46
N THR A 265 8.49 -13.08 3.77
CA THR A 265 9.78 -13.72 4.09
C THR A 265 10.61 -13.91 2.83
N GLU A 266 11.93 -14.05 2.98
CA GLU A 266 12.83 -14.20 1.83
C GLU A 266 12.52 -15.46 1.00
N ALA A 267 12.02 -16.52 1.64
CA ALA A 267 11.56 -17.73 0.96
C ALA A 267 10.34 -17.48 0.04
N MET A 268 9.55 -16.43 0.32
CA MET A 268 8.33 -16.10 -0.40
C MET A 268 8.58 -15.23 -1.63
N ILE A 269 9.67 -14.46 -1.64
CA ILE A 269 10.09 -13.59 -2.74
C ILE A 269 10.16 -14.40 -4.04
N ASN A 270 10.73 -15.61 -3.99
CA ASN A 270 10.99 -16.44 -5.18
C ASN A 270 9.78 -17.26 -5.66
N ARG A 271 8.55 -16.93 -5.24
CA ARG A 271 7.35 -17.63 -5.73
C ARG A 271 7.02 -17.17 -7.14
N SER A 272 6.68 -18.12 -8.01
CA SER A 272 6.23 -17.79 -9.37
C SER A 272 4.97 -16.93 -9.39
N LEU A 273 4.87 -16.08 -10.41
CA LEU A 273 3.72 -15.20 -10.62
C LEU A 273 2.38 -15.94 -10.64
N ASP A 274 2.28 -17.08 -11.34
CA ASP A 274 1.06 -17.89 -11.39
C ASP A 274 0.59 -18.36 -10.02
N ARG A 275 1.55 -18.66 -9.12
CA ARG A 275 1.23 -19.01 -7.75
C ARG A 275 0.74 -17.78 -6.98
N LYS A 276 1.33 -16.60 -7.19
CA LYS A 276 0.87 -15.34 -6.56
C LYS A 276 -0.56 -14.98 -7.01
N ARG A 277 -0.85 -15.03 -8.32
CA ARG A 277 -2.20 -14.81 -8.89
C ARG A 277 -3.26 -15.71 -8.26
N ARG A 278 -2.98 -17.02 -8.20
CA ARG A 278 -3.91 -18.00 -7.60
C ARG A 278 -4.15 -17.75 -6.12
N VAL A 279 -3.09 -17.40 -5.38
CA VAL A 279 -3.20 -17.06 -3.96
C VAL A 279 -4.07 -15.81 -3.78
N SER A 280 -3.85 -14.76 -4.57
CA SER A 280 -4.64 -13.52 -4.52
C SER A 280 -6.14 -13.78 -4.77
N LEU A 281 -6.49 -14.55 -5.81
CA LEU A 281 -7.89 -14.91 -6.07
C LEU A 281 -8.52 -15.73 -4.94
N ASN A 282 -7.77 -16.69 -4.37
CA ASN A 282 -8.25 -17.48 -3.24
C ASN A 282 -8.41 -16.62 -1.97
N GLN A 283 -7.54 -15.62 -1.77
CA GLN A 283 -7.67 -14.66 -0.68
C GLN A 283 -8.97 -13.85 -0.82
N LEU A 284 -9.27 -13.33 -2.02
CA LEU A 284 -10.53 -12.63 -2.28
C LEU A 284 -11.74 -13.53 -1.99
N VAL A 285 -11.77 -14.74 -2.56
CA VAL A 285 -12.88 -15.69 -2.35
C VAL A 285 -13.05 -16.06 -0.87
N GLY A 286 -11.95 -16.27 -0.15
CA GLY A 286 -11.97 -16.52 1.29
C GLY A 286 -12.54 -15.35 2.08
N GLY A 287 -12.09 -14.12 1.80
CA GLY A 287 -12.59 -12.90 2.42
C GLY A 287 -14.08 -12.67 2.16
N LEU A 288 -14.54 -12.85 0.91
CA LEU A 288 -15.96 -12.78 0.56
C LEU A 288 -16.78 -13.83 1.33
N SER A 289 -16.30 -15.07 1.43
CA SER A 289 -16.99 -16.12 2.19
C SER A 289 -17.18 -15.75 3.66
N GLN A 290 -16.15 -15.17 4.29
CA GLN A 290 -16.22 -14.73 5.69
C GLN A 290 -17.16 -13.53 5.87
N LEU A 291 -17.14 -12.56 4.95
CA LEU A 291 -18.10 -11.45 4.94
C LEU A 291 -19.55 -11.95 4.83
N GLY A 292 -19.81 -12.94 3.98
CA GLY A 292 -21.15 -13.53 3.86
C GLY A 292 -21.66 -14.14 5.18
N GLY A 293 -20.76 -14.78 5.94
CA GLY A 293 -21.05 -15.27 7.29
C GLY A 293 -21.30 -14.14 8.29
N ALA A 294 -20.52 -13.05 8.21
CA ALA A 294 -20.67 -11.88 9.06
C ALA A 294 -22.02 -11.17 8.83
N PHE A 295 -22.38 -10.93 7.57
CA PHE A 295 -23.66 -10.33 7.19
C PHE A 295 -24.84 -11.19 7.62
N SER A 296 -24.76 -12.51 7.43
CA SER A 296 -25.81 -13.42 7.87
C SER A 296 -26.03 -13.35 9.39
N THR A 297 -24.93 -13.23 10.15
CA THR A 297 -24.97 -13.05 11.60
C THR A 297 -25.60 -11.70 11.97
N ALA A 298 -25.16 -10.60 11.35
CA ALA A 298 -25.68 -9.25 11.57
C ALA A 298 -27.18 -9.11 11.23
N LEU A 299 -27.63 -9.70 10.13
CA LEU A 299 -29.05 -9.65 9.72
C LEU A 299 -29.97 -10.50 10.61
N ARG A 300 -29.48 -11.65 11.09
CA ARG A 300 -30.27 -12.56 11.93
C ARG A 300 -30.50 -12.00 13.33
N ALA A 301 -29.50 -11.34 13.89
CA ALA A 301 -29.54 -10.69 15.19
C ALA A 301 -28.85 -9.32 15.07
N PRO A 302 -29.60 -8.25 14.76
CA PRO A 302 -29.01 -6.93 14.56
C PRO A 302 -28.35 -6.35 15.81
N VAL A 303 -28.91 -6.63 16.98
CA VAL A 303 -28.30 -6.29 18.27
C VAL A 303 -27.48 -7.49 18.75
N GLN A 304 -26.16 -7.31 18.83
CA GLN A 304 -25.23 -8.36 19.25
C GLN A 304 -24.43 -7.96 20.46
N GLN A 305 -24.29 -8.91 21.39
CA GLN A 305 -23.24 -8.87 22.39
C GLN A 305 -21.98 -9.46 21.75
N LEU A 306 -20.94 -8.67 21.54
CA LEU A 306 -19.66 -9.11 20.98
C LEU A 306 -18.59 -9.07 22.07
N ARG A 307 -17.64 -9.99 22.02
CA ARG A 307 -16.49 -10.01 22.93
C ARG A 307 -15.26 -9.47 22.20
N LEU A 308 -14.45 -8.70 22.89
CA LEU A 308 -13.18 -8.20 22.39
C LEU A 308 -12.05 -9.13 22.79
N SER A 309 -10.94 -9.08 22.05
CA SER A 309 -9.69 -9.80 22.37
C SER A 309 -9.17 -9.52 23.79
N THR A 310 -9.48 -8.35 24.33
CA THR A 310 -9.17 -7.94 25.73
C THR A 310 -10.02 -8.64 26.78
N GLY A 311 -11.05 -9.40 26.38
CA GLY A 311 -12.03 -10.04 27.24
C GLY A 311 -13.24 -9.17 27.60
N ALA A 312 -13.21 -7.87 27.27
CA ALA A 312 -14.36 -6.98 27.45
C ALA A 312 -15.51 -7.35 26.50
N SER A 313 -16.74 -7.09 26.92
CA SER A 313 -17.92 -7.26 26.07
C SER A 313 -18.49 -5.90 25.67
N ILE A 314 -18.90 -5.79 24.41
CA ILE A 314 -19.58 -4.62 23.86
C ILE A 314 -20.93 -5.04 23.29
N GLN A 315 -21.89 -4.14 23.33
CA GLN A 315 -23.15 -4.30 22.62
C GLN A 315 -23.09 -3.45 21.36
N VAL A 316 -23.40 -4.06 20.22
CA VAL A 316 -23.40 -3.41 18.91
C VAL A 316 -24.75 -3.59 18.27
N ASP A 317 -25.30 -2.52 17.70
CA ASP A 317 -26.53 -2.53 16.93
C ASP A 317 -26.20 -2.27 15.45
N PHE A 318 -26.47 -3.27 14.60
CA PHE A 318 -26.29 -3.19 13.16
C PHE A 318 -27.56 -2.76 12.40
N SER A 319 -28.70 -2.57 13.08
CA SER A 319 -29.99 -2.31 12.42
C SER A 319 -30.15 -0.89 11.89
N ASP A 320 -29.44 0.08 12.48
CA ASP A 320 -29.67 1.51 12.22
C ASP A 320 -29.07 1.99 10.90
N LYS A 321 -28.13 1.25 10.31
CA LYS A 321 -27.32 1.72 9.18
C LYS A 321 -27.10 0.61 8.15
N PRO A 322 -27.05 0.97 6.86
CA PRO A 322 -26.68 0.03 5.80
C PRO A 322 -25.28 -0.54 6.05
N MET A 323 -25.05 -1.76 5.55
CA MET A 323 -23.76 -2.44 5.64
C MET A 323 -22.98 -2.30 4.33
N LEU A 324 -21.66 -2.21 4.44
CA LEU A 324 -20.73 -2.27 3.30
C LEU A 324 -19.59 -3.24 3.65
N GLY A 325 -19.33 -4.19 2.75
CA GLY A 325 -18.22 -5.13 2.86
C GLY A 325 -16.96 -4.62 2.18
N ILE A 326 -15.81 -4.83 2.79
CA ILE A 326 -14.51 -4.56 2.18
C ILE A 326 -13.61 -5.79 2.34
N VAL A 327 -13.07 -6.29 1.24
CA VAL A 327 -12.02 -7.32 1.28
C VAL A 327 -10.68 -6.69 0.94
N ILE A 328 -9.71 -6.79 1.84
CA ILE A 328 -8.35 -6.33 1.62
C ILE A 328 -7.47 -7.55 1.36
N VAL A 329 -6.93 -7.65 0.16
CA VAL A 329 -5.95 -8.69 -0.18
C VAL A 329 -4.54 -8.12 -0.17
N LYS A 330 -3.55 -9.02 -0.20
CA LYS A 330 -2.14 -8.62 -0.25
C LYS A 330 -1.83 -7.79 -1.51
N GLU A 331 -2.27 -8.28 -2.67
CA GLU A 331 -1.89 -7.79 -3.99
C GLU A 331 -2.98 -8.16 -4.98
N LEU A 332 -3.31 -7.24 -5.89
CA LEU A 332 -4.22 -7.45 -7.01
C LEU A 332 -3.44 -7.38 -8.33
N PHE A 333 -3.75 -8.29 -9.25
CA PHE A 333 -3.10 -8.34 -10.56
C PHE A 333 -4.00 -7.75 -11.64
N THR A 334 -3.46 -6.85 -12.45
CA THR A 334 -4.21 -6.13 -13.50
C THR A 334 -4.90 -7.09 -14.48
N ASP A 335 -4.26 -8.19 -14.83
CA ASP A 335 -4.76 -9.20 -15.77
C ASP A 335 -5.79 -10.17 -15.15
N MET A 336 -6.14 -9.99 -13.88
CA MET A 336 -7.06 -10.86 -13.14
C MET A 336 -8.37 -10.15 -12.73
N TYR A 337 -8.57 -8.88 -13.11
CA TYR A 337 -9.73 -8.08 -12.72
C TYR A 337 -11.07 -8.66 -13.18
N ASP A 338 -11.13 -9.27 -14.37
CA ASP A 338 -12.29 -10.06 -14.82
C ASP A 338 -12.68 -11.14 -13.77
N ALA A 339 -11.70 -11.92 -13.33
CA ALA A 339 -11.92 -13.02 -12.40
C ALA A 339 -12.26 -12.53 -10.99
N TYR A 340 -11.67 -11.43 -10.53
CA TYR A 340 -12.03 -10.82 -9.24
C TYR A 340 -13.47 -10.28 -9.27
N SER A 341 -13.81 -9.57 -10.35
CA SER A 341 -15.10 -8.94 -10.55
C SER A 341 -16.23 -9.94 -10.60
N GLU A 342 -16.06 -11.05 -11.34
CA GLU A 342 -17.03 -12.15 -11.41
C GLU A 342 -17.40 -12.64 -9.99
N ARG A 343 -16.40 -12.83 -9.12
CA ARG A 343 -16.64 -13.33 -7.75
C ARG A 343 -17.29 -12.30 -6.85
N ALA A 344 -16.87 -11.03 -6.93
CA ALA A 344 -17.44 -9.96 -6.12
C ALA A 344 -18.89 -9.64 -6.54
N LEU A 345 -19.18 -9.58 -7.84
CA LEU A 345 -20.54 -9.36 -8.36
C LEU A 345 -21.47 -10.52 -7.99
N ALA A 346 -21.05 -11.78 -8.19
CA ALA A 346 -21.84 -12.94 -7.79
C ALA A 346 -22.11 -12.97 -6.27
N PHE A 347 -21.16 -12.49 -5.46
CA PHE A 347 -21.36 -12.32 -4.03
C PHE A 347 -22.42 -11.25 -3.71
N MET A 348 -22.37 -10.10 -4.37
CA MET A 348 -23.38 -9.04 -4.20
C MET A 348 -24.77 -9.50 -4.64
N ASP A 349 -24.88 -10.20 -5.77
CA ASP A 349 -26.16 -10.76 -6.24
C ASP A 349 -26.77 -11.73 -5.22
N LYS A 350 -25.93 -12.52 -4.56
CA LYS A 350 -26.38 -13.47 -3.54
C LYS A 350 -26.78 -12.80 -2.23
N HIS A 351 -25.98 -11.84 -1.75
CA HIS A 351 -26.13 -11.27 -0.40
C HIS A 351 -26.89 -9.94 -0.37
N GLN A 352 -27.09 -9.28 -1.50
CA GLN A 352 -27.76 -7.99 -1.65
C GLN A 352 -27.14 -6.89 -0.76
N ILE A 353 -25.84 -6.98 -0.52
CA ILE A 353 -25.06 -6.02 0.27
C ILE A 353 -23.86 -5.59 -0.59
N PRO A 354 -23.61 -4.28 -0.74
CA PRO A 354 -22.45 -3.79 -1.49
C PRO A 354 -21.13 -4.34 -0.92
N VAL A 355 -20.23 -4.71 -1.83
CA VAL A 355 -18.86 -5.10 -1.48
C VAL A 355 -17.87 -4.38 -2.40
N VAL A 356 -16.73 -4.01 -1.85
CA VAL A 356 -15.56 -3.56 -2.62
C VAL A 356 -14.35 -4.38 -2.18
N PHE A 357 -13.35 -4.46 -3.04
CA PHE A 357 -12.08 -5.09 -2.71
C PHE A 357 -10.92 -4.20 -3.13
N PHE A 358 -9.87 -4.22 -2.33
CA PHE A 358 -8.65 -3.46 -2.57
C PHE A 358 -7.44 -4.32 -2.25
N ASP A 359 -6.29 -4.02 -2.85
CA ASP A 359 -5.04 -4.38 -2.20
C ASP A 359 -4.72 -3.39 -1.06
N TYR A 360 -3.73 -3.75 -0.24
CA TYR A 360 -3.34 -2.92 0.90
C TYR A 360 -2.80 -1.54 0.47
N SER A 361 -2.13 -1.45 -0.68
CA SER A 361 -1.59 -0.17 -1.19
C SER A 361 -2.72 0.76 -1.64
N GLU A 362 -3.75 0.23 -2.29
CA GLU A 362 -4.93 0.99 -2.69
C GLU A 362 -5.67 1.55 -1.47
N LEU A 363 -5.82 0.76 -0.39
CA LEU A 363 -6.41 1.25 0.86
C LEU A 363 -5.59 2.37 1.51
N GLU A 364 -4.25 2.26 1.49
CA GLU A 364 -3.36 3.31 2.00
C GLU A 364 -3.61 4.64 1.31
N VAL A 365 -3.68 4.63 -0.03
CA VAL A 365 -3.86 5.86 -0.78
C VAL A 365 -5.28 6.38 -0.63
N LEU A 366 -6.28 5.50 -0.64
CA LEU A 366 -7.68 5.86 -0.42
C LEU A 366 -7.87 6.60 0.91
N THR A 367 -7.37 6.02 2.01
CA THR A 367 -7.49 6.62 3.35
C THR A 367 -6.66 7.89 3.53
N ARG A 368 -5.61 8.09 2.71
CA ARG A 368 -4.82 9.33 2.70
C ARG A 368 -5.52 10.45 1.92
N ARG A 369 -6.22 10.14 0.83
CA ARG A 369 -6.90 11.14 -0.01
C ARG A 369 -8.31 11.45 0.46
N CYS A 370 -8.95 10.51 1.14
CA CYS A 370 -10.31 10.62 1.64
C CYS A 370 -10.31 10.65 3.17
N GLU A 371 -9.88 11.77 3.78
CA GLU A 371 -9.70 11.92 5.24
C GLU A 371 -11.02 12.06 6.03
N THR A 372 -12.17 11.82 5.40
CA THR A 372 -13.49 11.88 6.06
C THR A 372 -14.34 10.68 5.65
N GLU A 373 -15.23 10.23 6.54
CA GLU A 373 -16.18 9.15 6.24
C GLU A 373 -16.92 9.39 4.92
N ALA A 374 -17.53 10.57 4.74
CA ALA A 374 -18.27 10.89 3.52
C ALA A 374 -17.42 10.78 2.24
N ALA A 375 -16.17 11.28 2.26
CA ALA A 375 -15.27 11.17 1.11
C ALA A 375 -14.88 9.71 0.83
N PHE A 376 -14.58 8.94 1.87
CA PHE A 376 -14.20 7.54 1.77
C PHE A 376 -15.35 6.70 1.21
N LEU A 377 -16.56 6.90 1.74
CA LEU A 377 -17.77 6.24 1.26
C LEU A 377 -18.11 6.65 -0.17
N SER A 378 -17.99 7.93 -0.51
CA SER A 378 -18.19 8.39 -1.89
C SER A 378 -17.24 7.70 -2.87
N ALA A 379 -15.98 7.50 -2.49
CA ALA A 379 -15.01 6.77 -3.30
C ALA A 379 -15.39 5.29 -3.44
N CYS A 380 -15.67 4.59 -2.34
CA CYS A 380 -16.20 3.21 -2.38
C CYS A 380 -17.48 3.10 -3.24
N HIS A 381 -18.34 4.12 -3.17
CA HIS A 381 -19.57 4.21 -3.95
C HIS A 381 -19.32 4.35 -5.44
N ALA A 382 -18.33 5.15 -5.84
CA ALA A 382 -17.92 5.25 -7.23
C ALA A 382 -17.41 3.91 -7.78
N VAL A 383 -16.60 3.20 -6.98
CA VAL A 383 -16.05 1.88 -7.35
C VAL A 383 -17.15 0.85 -7.57
N PHE A 384 -18.05 0.67 -6.59
CA PHE A 384 -19.11 -0.34 -6.74
C PHE A 384 -20.08 0.03 -7.87
N ARG A 385 -20.43 1.31 -8.03
CA ARG A 385 -21.37 1.75 -9.06
C ARG A 385 -20.81 1.48 -10.45
N PHE A 386 -19.53 1.80 -10.66
CA PHE A 386 -18.84 1.47 -11.90
C PHE A 386 -18.92 -0.05 -12.17
N ALA A 387 -18.67 -0.87 -11.14
CA ALA A 387 -18.73 -2.32 -11.28
C ALA A 387 -20.12 -2.84 -11.68
N VAL A 388 -21.18 -2.31 -11.08
CA VAL A 388 -22.56 -2.69 -11.42
C VAL A 388 -22.95 -2.23 -12.83
N GLU A 389 -22.52 -1.04 -13.23
CA GLU A 389 -22.84 -0.47 -14.56
C GLU A 389 -22.08 -1.16 -15.70
N ASN A 390 -20.83 -1.58 -15.46
CA ASN A 390 -19.94 -2.11 -16.50
C ASN A 390 -19.74 -3.64 -16.43
N GLY A 391 -20.17 -4.28 -15.35
CA GLY A 391 -19.94 -5.72 -15.12
C GLY A 391 -18.52 -6.06 -14.69
N GLU A 392 -17.68 -5.06 -14.41
CA GLU A 392 -16.28 -5.24 -13.99
C GLU A 392 -15.87 -4.13 -13.02
N TYR A 393 -15.21 -4.49 -11.92
CA TYR A 393 -14.63 -3.51 -11.00
C TYR A 393 -13.47 -2.75 -11.66
N PRO A 394 -13.37 -1.43 -11.44
CA PRO A 394 -12.25 -0.68 -11.98
C PRO A 394 -10.99 -0.97 -11.16
N LYS A 395 -9.84 -1.04 -11.82
CA LYS A 395 -8.55 -0.88 -11.15
C LYS A 395 -8.44 0.55 -10.64
N LEU A 396 -8.14 0.72 -9.35
CA LEU A 396 -8.03 2.06 -8.79
C LEU A 396 -6.76 2.74 -9.26
N ARG A 397 -6.94 3.98 -9.70
CA ARG A 397 -5.85 4.90 -10.04
C ARG A 397 -5.90 5.99 -8.99
N PHE A 398 -4.83 6.12 -8.22
CA PHE A 398 -4.69 7.20 -7.27
C PHE A 398 -3.57 8.11 -7.69
#